data_AF-A0A0L8G1Z6-F1
#
_entry.id   AF-A0A0L8G1Z6-F1
#
_cell.length_a   1.000
_cell.length_b   1.000
_cell.length_c   1.000
_cell.angle_alpha   90.00
_cell.angle_beta   90.00
_cell.angle_gamma   90.00
#
_symmetry.space_group_name_H-M   'P 1'
#
loop_
_entity.id
_entity.type
_entity.pdbx_description
1 polymer ?
#
loop_
_entity_poly.entity_id
_entity_poly.type
_entity_poly.pdbx_seq_one_letter_code
_entity_poly.pdbx_strand_id
1 'polypeptide(L)'
;FHLLGCVDIWEPKVLRSACGSHFRVPIINNISWGSMSNYLQKEPQVLLASTLSNEIQQLHPHYSFEDIDQLIRQSESDESIDDDSETSESDSDETQENKIDLSVEEEMYHKVPLSHNVYHRVSYTGKEIVLVVGNEAHGLSADAKKFAFKHYGQYVSIPLANGVDSLNNVVAASIFMFEIRKQLNSSRQV
;
A
#
# COMPACT_ATOMS: atom_id res chain seq x y z
N PHE A 1 10.45 0.00 17.16
CA PHE A 1 9.67 -1.22 17.40
C PHE A 1 9.31 -1.85 16.07
N HIS A 2 9.17 -3.18 16.04
CA HIS A 2 9.14 -4.01 14.83
C HIS A 2 7.72 -4.03 14.26
N LEU A 3 7.55 -4.17 12.93
CA LEU A 3 6.25 -4.57 12.39
C LEU A 3 5.86 -5.89 13.07
N LEU A 4 4.65 -5.96 13.64
CA LEU A 4 4.16 -7.19 14.29
C LEU A 4 4.27 -8.36 13.31
N GLY A 5 4.93 -9.44 13.72
CA GLY A 5 5.15 -10.63 12.88
C GLY A 5 6.28 -10.52 11.85
N CYS A 6 7.05 -9.42 11.84
CA CYS A 6 8.22 -9.25 10.97
C CYS A 6 9.54 -9.33 11.75
N VAL A 7 10.59 -9.80 11.08
CA VAL A 7 11.96 -9.79 11.60
C VAL A 7 12.49 -8.35 11.69
N ASP A 8 13.39 -8.07 12.63
CA ASP A 8 14.13 -6.80 12.63
C ASP A 8 14.89 -6.62 11.31
N ILE A 9 14.86 -5.41 10.76
CA ILE A 9 15.65 -5.04 9.59
C ILE A 9 17.17 -5.04 9.90
N TRP A 10 17.56 -4.82 11.16
CA TRP A 10 18.97 -4.74 11.57
C TRP A 10 19.55 -6.07 12.09
N GLU A 11 18.75 -7.14 12.13
CA GLU A 11 19.22 -8.46 12.56
C GLU A 11 20.31 -9.02 11.61
N PRO A 12 21.37 -9.69 12.13
CA PRO A 12 22.50 -10.16 11.30
C PRO A 12 22.12 -11.09 10.15
N LYS A 13 20.99 -11.80 10.23
CA LYS A 13 20.49 -12.61 9.10
C LYS A 13 19.94 -11.74 7.99
N VAL A 14 19.20 -10.67 8.33
CA VAL A 14 18.60 -9.75 7.35
C VAL A 14 19.68 -8.91 6.67
N LEU A 15 20.64 -8.38 7.44
CA LEU A 15 21.78 -7.64 6.90
C LEU A 15 22.58 -8.47 5.89
N ARG A 16 22.83 -9.76 6.20
CA ARG A 16 23.52 -10.68 5.30
C ARG A 16 22.72 -10.96 4.04
N SER A 17 21.43 -11.28 4.16
CA SER A 17 20.57 -11.56 3.00
C SER A 17 20.44 -10.35 2.07
N ALA A 18 20.36 -9.15 2.63
CA ALA A 18 20.30 -7.91 1.84
C ALA A 18 21.67 -7.44 1.32
N CYS A 19 22.74 -8.20 1.59
CA CYS A 19 24.10 -7.90 1.13
C CYS A 19 24.56 -6.47 1.49
N GLY A 20 24.16 -5.96 2.66
CA GLY A 20 24.54 -4.61 3.13
C GLY A 20 23.81 -3.44 2.45
N SER A 21 22.76 -3.67 1.65
CA SER A 21 21.99 -2.59 0.99
C SER A 21 21.38 -1.57 1.96
N HIS A 22 21.11 -1.99 3.21
CA HIS A 22 20.65 -1.15 4.32
C HIS A 22 21.50 0.10 4.55
N PHE A 23 22.80 0.04 4.26
CA PHE A 23 23.72 1.17 4.44
C PHE A 23 23.76 2.13 3.25
N ARG A 24 23.09 1.78 2.15
CA ARG A 24 23.08 2.56 0.90
C ARG A 24 21.71 3.13 0.55
N VAL A 25 20.64 2.52 1.05
CA VAL A 25 19.27 2.96 0.81
C VAL A 25 18.69 3.45 2.14
N PRO A 26 18.17 4.70 2.23
CA PRO A 26 17.50 5.17 3.42
C PRO A 26 16.29 4.27 3.75
N ILE A 27 16.22 3.83 5.00
CA ILE A 27 15.08 3.05 5.51
C ILE A 27 14.41 3.88 6.59
N ILE A 28 13.13 4.19 6.37
CA ILE A 28 12.27 4.84 7.35
C ILE A 28 11.21 3.83 7.74
N ASN A 29 11.02 3.63 9.04
CA ASN A 29 10.07 2.67 9.60
C ASN A 29 9.13 3.36 10.58
N ASN A 30 8.10 2.64 11.03
CA ASN A 30 7.11 3.14 11.99
C ASN A 30 6.38 4.42 11.54
N ILE A 31 6.13 4.53 10.24
CA ILE A 31 5.27 5.58 9.67
C ILE A 31 3.82 5.10 9.72
N SER A 32 2.95 5.85 10.38
CA SER A 32 1.50 5.62 10.28
C SER A 32 0.97 6.10 8.92
N TRP A 33 -0.08 5.46 8.41
CA TRP A 33 -0.66 5.83 7.12
C TRP A 33 -1.11 7.29 7.04
N GLY A 34 -1.65 7.85 8.12
CA GLY A 34 -2.04 9.26 8.19
C GLY A 34 -0.86 10.24 8.10
N SER A 35 0.36 9.82 8.42
CA SER A 35 1.57 10.64 8.30
C SER A 35 2.34 10.41 7.00
N MET A 36 1.92 9.47 6.16
CA MET A 36 2.64 9.06 4.95
C MET A 36 2.82 10.23 3.96
N SER A 37 1.81 11.10 3.86
CA SER A 37 1.82 12.29 3.00
C SER A 37 2.98 13.26 3.31
N ASN A 38 3.49 13.28 4.54
CA ASN A 38 4.62 14.14 4.93
C ASN A 38 5.95 13.72 4.29
N TYR A 39 6.02 12.50 3.75
CA TYR A 39 7.23 11.92 3.16
C TYR A 39 7.19 11.90 1.62
N LEU A 40 6.09 12.33 1.02
CA LEU A 40 5.82 12.19 -0.40
C LEU A 40 5.61 13.56 -1.06
N GLN A 41 5.81 13.61 -2.37
CA GLN A 41 5.41 14.75 -3.19
C GLN A 41 3.88 14.87 -3.22
N LYS A 42 3.37 16.05 -3.61
CA LYS A 42 1.93 16.36 -3.60
C LYS A 42 1.09 15.41 -4.45
N GLU A 43 1.63 14.93 -5.56
CA GLU A 43 0.92 14.05 -6.51
C GLU A 43 1.80 12.87 -6.92
N PRO A 44 2.03 11.90 -6.01
CA PRO A 44 2.81 10.73 -6.33
C PRO A 44 1.99 9.77 -7.19
N GLN A 45 2.68 8.99 -8.01
CA GLN A 45 2.09 7.87 -8.72
C GLN A 45 2.13 6.63 -7.80
N VAL A 46 0.98 6.28 -7.22
CA VAL A 46 0.86 5.15 -6.30
C VAL A 46 0.53 3.86 -7.06
N LEU A 47 1.33 2.82 -6.82
CA LEU A 47 1.25 1.53 -7.47
C LEU A 47 1.12 0.43 -6.43
N LEU A 48 0.04 -0.32 -6.49
CA LEU A 48 -0.20 -1.50 -5.67
C LEU A 48 0.33 -2.74 -6.39
N ALA A 49 1.45 -3.28 -5.93
CA ALA A 49 2.03 -4.49 -6.50
C ALA A 49 1.20 -5.71 -6.08
N SER A 50 0.35 -6.20 -6.98
CA SER A 50 -0.41 -7.42 -6.76
C SER A 50 0.42 -8.63 -7.20
N THR A 51 0.79 -9.45 -6.22
CA THR A 51 1.53 -10.71 -6.44
C THR A 51 0.63 -11.94 -6.40
N LEU A 52 -0.65 -11.76 -6.04
CA LEU A 52 -1.66 -12.81 -5.92
C LEU A 52 -2.70 -12.69 -7.03
N SER A 53 -2.92 -13.78 -7.77
CA SER A 53 -3.88 -13.80 -8.88
C SER A 53 -5.33 -13.50 -8.45
N ASN A 54 -5.69 -13.81 -7.20
CA ASN A 54 -7.04 -13.64 -6.67
C ASN A 54 -7.39 -12.19 -6.32
N GLU A 55 -6.40 -11.35 -5.97
CA GLU A 55 -6.61 -9.91 -5.72
C GLU A 55 -7.11 -9.20 -6.99
N ILE A 56 -6.68 -9.68 -8.16
CA ILE A 56 -7.03 -9.11 -9.47
C ILE A 56 -8.44 -9.53 -9.89
N GLN A 57 -8.91 -10.72 -9.48
CA GLN A 57 -10.24 -11.22 -9.86
C GLN A 57 -11.40 -10.57 -9.11
N GLN A 58 -11.14 -9.93 -7.97
CA GLN A 58 -12.16 -9.23 -7.16
C GLN A 58 -12.38 -7.77 -7.57
N LEU A 59 -11.77 -7.31 -8.67
CA LEU A 59 -11.92 -5.94 -9.15
C LEU A 59 -13.31 -5.71 -9.76
N HIS A 60 -14.09 -4.84 -9.11
CA HIS A 60 -15.41 -4.38 -9.55
C HIS A 60 -15.33 -3.43 -10.77
N PRO A 61 -16.44 -3.18 -11.51
CA PRO A 61 -16.45 -2.51 -12.82
C PRO A 61 -15.84 -1.11 -12.84
N HIS A 62 -15.52 -0.57 -14.02
CA HIS A 62 -14.92 0.76 -14.21
C HIS A 62 -15.69 1.87 -13.46
N TYR A 63 -15.03 2.51 -12.48
CA TYR A 63 -15.52 3.74 -11.86
C TYR A 63 -14.94 4.94 -12.62
N SER A 64 -15.76 5.99 -12.79
CA SER A 64 -15.29 7.26 -13.32
C SER A 64 -14.45 8.00 -12.28
N PHE A 65 -13.70 9.01 -12.75
CA PHE A 65 -12.93 9.89 -11.86
C PHE A 65 -13.85 10.59 -10.85
N GLU A 66 -15.03 11.03 -11.30
CA GLU A 66 -16.05 11.65 -10.47
C GLU A 66 -16.58 10.72 -9.38
N ASP A 67 -16.77 9.43 -9.69
CA ASP A 67 -17.22 8.45 -8.69
C ASP A 67 -16.16 8.27 -7.59
N ILE A 68 -14.88 8.19 -7.98
CA ILE A 68 -13.75 8.07 -7.05
C ILE A 68 -13.66 9.31 -6.15
N ASP A 69 -13.73 10.50 -6.72
CA ASP A 69 -13.65 11.76 -5.97
C ASP A 69 -14.79 11.91 -4.95
N GLN A 70 -16.01 11.48 -5.29
CA GLN A 70 -17.14 11.46 -4.35
C GLN A 70 -16.92 10.49 -3.19
N LEU A 71 -16.43 9.28 -3.45
CA LEU A 71 -16.13 8.29 -2.42
C LEU A 71 -15.01 8.77 -1.48
N ILE A 72 -13.98 9.45 -1.99
CA ILE A 72 -12.92 10.02 -1.15
C ILE A 72 -13.52 11.03 -0.17
N ARG A 73 -14.33 11.97 -0.66
CA ARG A 73 -14.97 12.99 0.19
C ARG A 73 -15.88 12.39 1.26
N GLN A 74 -16.58 11.30 0.94
CA GLN A 74 -17.39 10.56 1.92
C GLN A 74 -16.52 9.90 3.00
N SER A 75 -15.39 9.30 2.60
CA SER A 75 -14.46 8.69 3.55
C SER A 75 -13.80 9.71 4.51
N GLU A 76 -13.63 10.96 4.05
CA GLU A 76 -13.09 12.04 4.89
C GLU A 76 -14.14 12.60 5.86
N SER A 77 -15.42 12.58 5.52
CA SER A 77 -16.48 12.98 6.46
C SER A 77 -16.70 11.97 7.59
N ASP A 78 -16.53 10.68 7.32
CA ASP A 78 -16.68 9.62 8.34
C ASP A 78 -15.54 9.63 9.38
N GLU A 79 -14.33 10.11 9.01
CA GLU A 79 -13.21 10.31 9.94
C GLU A 79 -13.37 11.54 10.85
N SER A 80 -14.41 12.37 10.66
CA SER A 80 -14.66 13.59 11.46
C SER A 80 -15.67 13.42 12.60
N ILE A 81 -16.16 12.20 12.83
CA ILE A 81 -17.02 11.88 13.97
C ILE A 81 -16.14 11.26 15.05
N ASP A 82 -15.52 12.09 15.88
CA ASP A 82 -15.34 11.79 17.30
C ASP A 82 -14.92 13.05 18.08
N ASP A 83 -15.51 13.16 19.26
CA ASP A 83 -15.16 14.03 20.40
C ASP A 83 -16.03 15.28 20.62
N ASP A 84 -17.26 15.06 21.11
CA ASP A 84 -17.91 15.99 22.04
C ASP A 84 -18.95 15.22 22.88
N SER A 85 -18.48 14.55 23.94
CA SER A 85 -19.35 14.28 25.10
C SER A 85 -18.53 14.22 26.40
N GLU A 86 -18.40 15.40 27.01
CA GLU A 86 -18.39 15.71 28.44
C GLU A 86 -17.86 14.66 29.44
N THR A 87 -16.73 15.04 30.04
CA THR A 87 -16.20 14.52 31.30
C THR A 87 -17.25 14.53 32.42
N SER A 88 -17.56 13.35 32.97
CA SER A 88 -18.04 13.23 34.35
C SER A 88 -17.25 12.12 35.05
N GLU A 89 -16.59 12.50 36.15
CA GLU A 89 -15.78 11.64 37.00
C GLU A 89 -16.64 10.57 37.68
N SER A 90 -16.27 9.30 37.54
CA SER A 90 -16.49 8.29 38.59
C SER A 90 -15.56 7.08 38.41
N ASP A 91 -14.94 6.71 39.52
CA ASP A 91 -14.02 5.57 39.71
C ASP A 91 -14.58 4.23 39.24
N SER A 92 -13.81 3.50 38.42
CA SER A 92 -13.47 2.08 38.64
C SER A 92 -12.53 1.54 37.55
N ASP A 93 -11.44 0.92 38.00
CA ASP A 93 -10.48 0.14 37.21
C ASP A 93 -11.16 -0.89 36.29
N GLU A 94 -11.14 -0.68 34.98
CA GLU A 94 -10.98 -1.72 33.94
C GLU A 94 -10.48 -1.05 32.64
N THR A 95 -9.18 -1.13 32.33
CA THR A 95 -8.67 -0.79 30.99
C THR A 95 -9.17 -1.83 29.98
N GLN A 96 -10.36 -1.59 29.41
CA GLN A 96 -10.78 -2.22 28.16
C GLN A 96 -10.05 -1.53 27.01
N GLU A 97 -9.03 -2.21 26.48
CA GLU A 97 -8.51 -1.90 25.15
C GLU A 97 -9.70 -1.95 24.18
N ASN A 98 -10.08 -0.79 23.63
CA ASN A 98 -10.97 -0.70 22.48
C ASN A 98 -10.32 -1.46 21.33
N LYS A 99 -10.66 -2.75 21.23
CA LYS A 99 -10.31 -3.61 20.11
C LYS A 99 -11.15 -3.15 18.92
N ILE A 100 -10.64 -2.16 18.20
CA ILE A 100 -11.17 -1.75 16.89
C ILE A 100 -11.29 -3.03 16.06
N ASP A 101 -12.50 -3.34 15.62
CA ASP A 101 -12.79 -4.56 14.86
C ASP A 101 -12.25 -4.41 13.43
N LEU A 102 -10.95 -4.71 13.29
CA LEU A 102 -10.19 -4.69 12.03
C LEU A 102 -10.86 -5.47 10.90
N SER A 103 -11.76 -6.41 11.22
CA SER A 103 -12.46 -7.22 10.22
C SER A 103 -13.49 -6.43 9.41
N VAL A 104 -14.10 -5.39 9.99
CA VAL A 104 -15.13 -4.58 9.33
C VAL A 104 -14.49 -3.56 8.37
N GLU A 105 -13.35 -2.97 8.74
CA GLU A 105 -12.59 -2.07 7.87
C GLU A 105 -11.99 -2.81 6.67
N GLU A 106 -11.46 -4.02 6.87
CA GLU A 106 -10.95 -4.85 5.77
C GLU A 106 -12.04 -5.06 4.70
N GLU A 107 -13.26 -5.46 5.08
CA GLU A 107 -14.37 -5.69 4.15
C GLU A 107 -14.82 -4.46 3.35
N MET A 108 -14.70 -3.25 3.92
CA MET A 108 -15.10 -2.01 3.25
C MET A 108 -14.12 -1.62 2.14
N TYR A 109 -12.81 -1.73 2.39
CA TYR A 109 -11.79 -1.29 1.43
C TYR A 109 -11.42 -2.35 0.38
N HIS A 110 -11.90 -3.59 0.52
CA HIS A 110 -11.88 -4.59 -0.56
C HIS A 110 -12.70 -4.18 -1.80
N LYS A 111 -13.64 -3.22 -1.66
CA LYS A 111 -14.53 -2.76 -2.74
C LYS A 111 -14.00 -1.54 -3.49
N VAL A 112 -12.80 -1.08 -3.14
CA VAL A 112 -12.25 0.17 -3.65
C VAL A 112 -11.83 0.01 -5.11
N PRO A 113 -12.39 0.81 -6.02
CA PRO A 113 -12.20 0.59 -7.44
C PRO A 113 -10.94 1.24 -7.96
N LEU A 114 -9.88 0.44 -8.02
CA LEU A 114 -8.62 0.85 -8.61
C LEU A 114 -8.47 0.19 -9.97
N SER A 115 -7.98 0.97 -10.94
CA SER A 115 -7.61 0.41 -12.24
C SER A 115 -6.51 -0.63 -12.08
N HIS A 116 -6.46 -1.60 -12.99
CA HIS A 116 -5.46 -2.65 -12.99
C HIS A 116 -4.74 -2.69 -14.33
N ASN A 117 -3.40 -2.65 -14.27
CA ASN A 117 -2.54 -2.65 -15.44
C ASN A 117 -1.41 -3.66 -15.31
N VAL A 118 -0.98 -4.20 -16.44
CA VAL A 118 0.23 -5.04 -16.50
C VAL A 118 1.46 -4.16 -16.33
N TYR A 119 2.42 -4.58 -15.49
CA TYR A 119 3.56 -3.77 -15.06
C TYR A 119 4.33 -3.09 -16.20
N HIS A 120 4.52 -3.75 -17.34
CA HIS A 120 5.31 -3.21 -18.46
C HIS A 120 4.51 -2.30 -19.40
N ARG A 121 3.20 -2.08 -19.13
CA ARG A 121 2.34 -1.16 -19.91
C ARG A 121 2.12 0.19 -19.22
N VAL A 122 2.52 0.31 -17.95
CA VAL A 122 2.42 1.54 -17.18
C VAL A 122 3.60 2.44 -17.52
N SER A 123 3.34 3.75 -17.64
CA SER A 123 4.39 4.77 -17.74
C SER A 123 4.89 5.13 -16.35
N TYR A 124 6.20 5.05 -16.14
CA TYR A 124 6.87 5.36 -14.86
C TYR A 124 7.69 6.66 -14.92
N THR A 125 7.27 7.62 -15.74
CA THR A 125 8.05 8.85 -15.98
C THR A 125 7.27 10.08 -15.54
N GLY A 126 7.98 11.11 -15.06
CA GLY A 126 7.42 12.44 -14.78
C GLY A 126 6.83 12.65 -13.38
N LYS A 127 6.62 11.61 -12.57
CA LYS A 127 6.15 11.72 -11.18
C LYS A 127 7.02 10.91 -10.23
N GLU A 128 7.00 11.27 -8.94
CA GLU A 128 7.49 10.38 -7.88
C GLU A 128 6.67 9.09 -7.88
N ILE A 129 7.33 7.94 -7.74
CA ILE A 129 6.69 6.62 -7.78
C ILE A 129 6.67 6.03 -6.38
N VAL A 130 5.48 5.64 -5.94
CA VAL A 130 5.29 4.93 -4.68
C VAL A 130 4.84 3.52 -5.00
N LEU A 131 5.76 2.56 -4.88
CA LEU A 131 5.47 1.14 -5.05
C LEU A 131 5.15 0.51 -3.70
N VAL A 132 3.91 0.08 -3.53
CA VAL A 132 3.44 -0.60 -2.31
C VAL A 132 3.47 -2.11 -2.55
N VAL A 133 4.17 -2.84 -1.69
CA VAL A 133 4.30 -4.30 -1.75
C VAL A 133 3.67 -4.90 -0.50
N GLY A 134 2.76 -5.85 -0.70
CA GLY A 134 2.03 -6.51 0.37
C GLY A 134 2.82 -7.62 1.08
N ASN A 135 2.15 -8.28 2.02
CA ASN A 135 2.62 -9.51 2.65
C ASN A 135 2.49 -10.70 1.69
N GLU A 136 3.36 -11.70 1.78
CA GLU A 136 3.35 -12.86 0.87
C GLU A 136 2.12 -13.76 1.07
N ALA A 137 1.63 -13.88 2.31
CA ALA A 137 0.46 -14.70 2.66
C ALA A 137 -0.85 -13.92 2.60
N HIS A 138 -0.84 -12.65 3.02
CA HIS A 138 -2.05 -11.84 3.20
C HIS A 138 -2.25 -10.77 2.12
N GLY A 139 -1.28 -10.56 1.23
CA GLY A 139 -1.37 -9.55 0.18
C GLY A 139 -1.34 -8.11 0.70
N LEU A 140 -2.03 -7.21 0.01
CA LEU A 140 -2.10 -5.79 0.34
C LEU A 140 -3.14 -5.50 1.43
N SER A 141 -2.72 -4.74 2.46
CA SER A 141 -3.61 -4.32 3.55
C SER A 141 -4.71 -3.36 3.09
N ALA A 142 -5.78 -3.27 3.88
CA ALA A 142 -6.87 -2.34 3.65
C ALA A 142 -6.39 -0.87 3.58
N ASP A 143 -5.50 -0.47 4.49
CA ASP A 143 -4.91 0.86 4.48
C ASP A 143 -4.12 1.17 3.22
N ALA A 144 -3.38 0.18 2.67
CA ALA A 144 -2.65 0.35 1.42
C ALA A 144 -3.61 0.62 0.26
N LYS A 145 -4.75 -0.08 0.22
CA LYS A 145 -5.80 0.11 -0.78
C LYS A 145 -6.47 1.48 -0.62
N LYS A 146 -6.78 1.89 0.62
CA LYS A 146 -7.32 3.22 0.95
C LYS A 146 -6.34 4.33 0.55
N PHE A 147 -5.06 4.17 0.86
CA PHE A 147 -4.01 5.11 0.50
C PHE A 147 -3.90 5.26 -1.02
N ALA A 148 -3.82 4.15 -1.75
CA ALA A 148 -3.81 4.19 -3.21
C ALA A 148 -5.05 4.89 -3.77
N PHE A 149 -6.22 4.63 -3.20
CA PHE A 149 -7.46 5.28 -3.62
C PHE A 149 -7.46 6.80 -3.43
N LYS A 150 -7.07 7.28 -2.25
CA LYS A 150 -6.91 8.72 -1.98
C LYS A 150 -5.93 9.39 -2.94
N HIS A 151 -5.02 8.63 -3.54
CA HIS A 151 -4.01 9.11 -4.50
C HIS A 151 -4.27 8.69 -5.96
N TYR A 152 -5.50 8.26 -6.30
CA TYR A 152 -5.86 7.78 -7.65
C TYR A 152 -4.87 6.73 -8.22
N GLY A 153 -4.42 5.85 -7.35
CA GLY A 153 -3.46 4.80 -7.63
C GLY A 153 -4.06 3.67 -8.48
N GLN A 154 -3.23 2.66 -8.73
CA GLN A 154 -3.61 1.52 -9.56
C GLN A 154 -2.94 0.24 -9.08
N TYR A 155 -3.57 -0.89 -9.35
CA TYR A 155 -2.93 -2.18 -9.25
C TYR A 155 -1.99 -2.40 -10.44
N VAL A 156 -0.81 -2.93 -10.14
CA VAL A 156 0.14 -3.41 -11.13
C VAL A 156 0.47 -4.86 -10.89
N SER A 157 0.44 -5.66 -11.95
CA SER A 157 0.69 -7.10 -11.85
C SER A 157 1.73 -7.59 -12.86
N ILE A 158 2.36 -8.70 -12.51
CA ILE A 158 3.23 -9.48 -13.38
C ILE A 158 2.42 -10.66 -13.90
N PRO A 159 2.22 -10.80 -15.22
CA PRO A 159 1.48 -11.92 -15.77
C PRO A 159 2.18 -13.24 -15.42
N LEU A 160 1.41 -14.15 -14.80
CA LEU A 160 1.87 -15.50 -14.48
C LEU A 160 1.33 -16.49 -15.52
N ALA A 161 2.04 -17.59 -15.71
CA ALA A 161 1.68 -18.64 -16.67
C ALA A 161 1.69 -20.01 -16.00
N ASN A 162 1.09 -21.01 -16.66
CA ASN A 162 1.11 -22.41 -16.24
C ASN A 162 0.45 -22.70 -14.88
N GLY A 163 -0.58 -21.93 -14.49
CA GLY A 163 -1.31 -22.16 -13.24
C GLY A 163 -0.53 -21.84 -11.98
N VAL A 164 0.49 -20.98 -12.07
CA VAL A 164 1.18 -20.43 -10.91
C VAL A 164 0.35 -19.27 -10.36
N ASP A 165 -0.07 -19.38 -9.10
CA ASP A 165 -0.98 -18.42 -8.47
C ASP A 165 -0.29 -17.16 -7.94
N SER A 166 1.01 -17.25 -7.63
CA SER A 166 1.79 -16.15 -7.07
C SER A 166 3.28 -16.19 -7.39
N LEU A 167 3.94 -15.05 -7.20
CA LEU A 167 5.39 -14.91 -7.27
C LEU A 167 5.91 -14.44 -5.91
N ASN A 168 7.09 -14.91 -5.51
CA ASN A 168 7.75 -14.42 -4.31
C ASN A 168 7.87 -12.88 -4.33
N ASN A 169 7.52 -12.23 -3.22
CA ASN A 169 7.44 -10.77 -3.17
C ASN A 169 8.77 -10.07 -3.47
N VAL A 170 9.92 -10.64 -3.06
CA VAL A 170 11.24 -10.05 -3.36
C VAL A 170 11.53 -10.11 -4.85
N VAL A 171 11.19 -11.23 -5.51
CA VAL A 171 11.35 -11.39 -6.96
C VAL A 171 10.41 -10.45 -7.71
N ALA A 172 9.13 -10.38 -7.30
CA ALA A 172 8.16 -9.48 -7.90
C ALA A 172 8.60 -8.01 -7.78
N ALA A 173 8.98 -7.56 -6.56
CA ALA A 173 9.49 -6.22 -6.33
C ALA A 173 10.73 -5.91 -7.19
N SER A 174 11.63 -6.88 -7.37
CA SER A 174 12.81 -6.73 -8.23
C SER A 174 12.42 -6.51 -9.71
N ILE A 175 11.43 -7.23 -10.22
CA ILE A 175 10.92 -7.07 -11.59
C ILE A 175 10.30 -5.67 -11.77
N PHE A 176 9.44 -5.24 -10.84
CA PHE A 176 8.85 -3.91 -10.87
C PHE A 176 9.93 -2.81 -10.85
N MET A 177 10.87 -2.88 -9.89
CA MET A 177 11.95 -1.91 -9.76
C MET A 177 12.85 -1.86 -11.01
N PHE A 178 13.13 -3.00 -11.63
CA PHE A 178 13.95 -3.05 -12.84
C PHE A 178 13.27 -2.37 -14.03
N GLU A 179 11.97 -2.63 -14.25
CA GLU A 179 11.22 -1.99 -15.33
C GLU A 179 11.05 -0.48 -15.10
N ILE A 180 10.76 -0.06 -13.87
CA ILE A 180 10.74 1.36 -13.49
C ILE A 180 12.08 2.01 -13.83
N ARG A 181 13.20 1.41 -13.40
CA ARG A 181 14.55 1.93 -13.66
C ARG A 181 14.85 2.02 -15.15
N LYS A 182 14.44 1.01 -15.93
CA LYS A 182 14.61 0.97 -17.38
C LYS A 182 13.92 2.15 -18.05
N GLN A 183 12.63 2.40 -17.75
CA GLN A 183 11.90 3.53 -18.31
C GLN A 183 12.49 4.89 -17.89
N LEU A 184 12.85 5.05 -16.61
CA LEU A 184 13.48 6.27 -16.10
C LEU A 184 14.83 6.60 -16.76
N ASN A 185 15.58 5.59 -17.19
CA ASN A 185 16.83 5.79 -17.91
C ASN A 185 16.58 6.14 -19.38
N SER A 186 15.61 5.49 -20.03
CA SER A 186 15.24 5.80 -21.42
C SER A 186 14.70 7.23 -21.57
N SER A 187 13.96 7.74 -20.59
CA SER A 187 13.46 9.12 -20.60
C SER A 187 14.53 10.19 -20.34
N ARG A 188 15.72 9.82 -19.86
CA ARG A 188 16.84 10.75 -19.62
C ARG A 188 17.79 10.88 -20.81
N GLN A 189 17.66 10.02 -21.82
CA GLN A 189 18.51 10.03 -23.03
C GLN A 189 17.89 10.78 -24.21
N VAL A 190 16.74 11.42 -24.01
CA VAL A 190 16.05 12.29 -24.96
C VAL A 190 16.10 13.72 -24.42
#